data_AF-A0A376MH05-F1
#
_entry.id   AF-A0A376MH05-F1
#
_cell.length_a   1.000
_cell.length_b   1.000
_cell.length_c   1.000
_cell.angle_alpha   90.00
_cell.angle_beta   90.00
_cell.angle_gamma   90.00
#
_symmetry.space_group_name_H-M   'P 1'
#
loop_
_entity.id
_entity.type
_entity.pdbx_description
1 polymer ?
#
loop_
_entity_poly.entity_id
_entity_poly.type
_entity_poly.pdbx_seq_one_letter_code
_entity_poly.pdbx_strand_id
1 'polypeptide(L)'
;MDPTRPKAIWGFNGTERPGAVYLAAALAAHSQKGIPAFSIYGHDVQDADDTSIPADVEEKLLRFARAGLAVASMKGKSYLSLGGVSMGIAGSIVDHNFFESWLGMKIQAWI
;
A
#
# COMPACT_ATOMS: atom_id res chain seq x y z
N MET A 1 -15.43 6.29 -1.26
CA MET A 1 -14.15 5.54 -1.23
C MET A 1 -13.07 6.49 -0.72
N ASP A 2 -12.19 6.02 0.16
CA ASP A 2 -11.04 6.80 0.61
C ASP A 2 -9.90 6.67 -0.42
N PRO A 3 -9.50 7.76 -1.08
CA PRO A 3 -8.52 7.70 -2.14
C PRO A 3 -7.11 7.38 -1.63
N THR A 4 -6.82 7.65 -0.36
CA THR A 4 -5.45 7.63 0.20
C THR A 4 -5.05 6.31 0.82
N ARG A 5 -6.01 5.46 1.22
CA ARG A 5 -5.68 4.17 1.81
C ARG A 5 -5.11 3.20 0.77
N PRO A 6 -4.03 2.47 1.07
CA PRO A 6 -3.60 1.32 0.27
C PRO A 6 -4.72 0.27 0.19
N LYS A 7 -4.89 -0.34 -0.98
CA LYS A 7 -5.98 -1.30 -1.26
C LYS A 7 -5.43 -2.43 -2.12
N ALA A 8 -5.84 -3.66 -1.83
CA ALA A 8 -5.56 -4.83 -2.67
C ALA A 8 -6.85 -5.63 -2.87
N ILE A 9 -6.95 -6.32 -4.00
CA ILE A 9 -8.05 -7.22 -4.33
C ILE A 9 -7.43 -8.58 -4.64
N TRP A 10 -7.90 -9.62 -3.95
CA TRP A 10 -7.55 -11.01 -4.26
C TRP A 10 -8.72 -11.67 -4.99
N GLY A 11 -8.47 -12.10 -6.23
CA GLY A 11 -9.39 -12.91 -7.01
C GLY A 11 -9.03 -14.39 -6.89
N PHE A 12 -9.96 -15.21 -6.41
CA PHE A 12 -9.80 -16.66 -6.41
C PHE A 12 -9.65 -17.19 -7.84
N ASN A 13 -8.67 -18.07 -8.06
CA ASN A 13 -8.39 -18.66 -9.36
C ASN A 13 -9.11 -19.99 -9.53
N GLY A 14 -10.45 -19.96 -9.59
CA GLY A 14 -11.26 -21.15 -9.80
C GLY A 14 -12.05 -21.09 -11.10
N THR A 15 -12.48 -22.24 -11.61
CA THR A 15 -13.30 -22.28 -12.83
C THR A 15 -14.79 -22.06 -12.55
N GLU A 16 -15.31 -22.67 -11.47
CA GLU A 16 -16.69 -22.57 -10.99
C GLU A 16 -16.95 -21.25 -10.23
N ARG A 17 -15.88 -20.57 -9.85
CA ARG A 17 -15.85 -19.31 -9.12
C ARG A 17 -14.96 -18.34 -9.89
N PRO A 18 -15.51 -17.53 -10.82
CA PRO A 18 -14.72 -16.66 -11.70
C PRO A 18 -14.19 -15.42 -10.96
N GLY A 19 -13.42 -15.62 -9.88
CA GLY A 19 -12.85 -14.55 -9.05
C GLY A 19 -11.83 -13.70 -9.81
N ALA A 20 -11.11 -14.30 -10.77
CA ALA A 20 -10.21 -13.60 -11.68
C ALA A 20 -10.93 -12.54 -12.56
N VAL A 21 -12.16 -12.85 -12.99
CA VAL A 21 -12.95 -11.95 -13.84
C VAL A 21 -13.39 -10.73 -13.04
N TYR A 22 -13.85 -10.94 -11.80
CA TYR A 22 -14.15 -9.84 -10.88
C TYR A 22 -12.91 -8.99 -10.61
N LEU A 23 -11.76 -9.62 -10.36
CA LEU A 23 -10.50 -8.93 -10.11
C LEU A 23 -10.13 -7.99 -11.27
N ALA A 24 -10.17 -8.49 -12.51
CA ALA A 24 -9.88 -7.68 -13.68
C ALA A 24 -10.86 -6.51 -13.85
N ALA A 25 -12.16 -6.75 -13.70
CA ALA A 25 -13.19 -5.72 -13.80
C ALA A 25 -13.05 -4.64 -12.72
N ALA A 26 -12.78 -5.05 -11.48
CA ALA A 26 -12.59 -4.13 -10.37
C ALA A 26 -11.31 -3.27 -10.55
N LEU A 27 -10.21 -3.87 -11.00
CA LEU A 27 -8.97 -3.14 -11.29
C LEU A 27 -9.11 -2.16 -12.46
N ALA A 28 -9.88 -2.53 -13.48
CA ALA A 28 -10.21 -1.61 -14.57
C ALA A 28 -11.01 -0.41 -14.05
N ALA A 29 -12.01 -0.63 -13.19
CA ALA A 29 -12.78 0.44 -12.55
C ALA A 29 -11.92 1.32 -11.64
N HIS A 30 -10.99 0.72 -10.88
CA HIS A 30 -10.03 1.45 -10.05
C HIS A 30 -9.10 2.35 -10.88
N SER A 31 -8.59 1.82 -12.00
CA SER A 31 -7.73 2.55 -12.94
C SER A 31 -8.49 3.68 -13.62
N GLN A 32 -9.72 3.44 -14.07
CA GLN A 32 -10.59 4.45 -14.67
C GLN A 32 -10.90 5.60 -13.70
N LYS A 33 -11.07 5.30 -12.41
CA LYS A 33 -11.37 6.29 -11.37
C LYS A 33 -10.12 6.93 -10.75
N GLY A 34 -8.91 6.59 -11.21
CA GLY A 34 -7.66 7.15 -10.69
C GLY A 34 -7.40 6.80 -9.22
N ILE A 35 -7.90 5.66 -8.74
CA ILE A 35 -7.74 5.19 -7.36
C ILE A 35 -7.00 3.85 -7.35
N PRO A 36 -5.66 3.84 -7.38
CA PRO A 36 -4.87 2.62 -7.51
C PRO A 36 -5.23 1.53 -6.50
N ALA A 37 -5.18 0.28 -6.94
CA ALA A 37 -5.38 -0.93 -6.14
C ALA A 37 -4.41 -2.02 -6.62
N PHE A 38 -3.94 -2.86 -5.70
CA PHE A 38 -3.04 -3.97 -5.98
C PHE A 38 -3.83 -5.22 -6.42
N SER A 39 -3.27 -5.95 -7.38
CA SER A 39 -3.80 -7.23 -7.85
C SER A 39 -3.14 -8.38 -7.11
N ILE A 40 -3.93 -9.32 -6.60
CA ILE A 40 -3.46 -10.58 -6.06
C ILE A 40 -4.20 -11.69 -6.80
N TYR A 41 -3.46 -12.47 -7.56
CA TYR A 41 -3.97 -13.58 -8.35
C TYR A 41 -2.96 -14.72 -8.28
N GLY A 42 -3.45 -15.91 -7.96
CA GLY A 42 -2.66 -17.14 -7.88
C GLY A 42 -2.31 -17.64 -9.28
N HIS A 43 -1.14 -18.26 -9.43
CA HIS A 43 -0.72 -18.83 -10.71
C HIS A 43 -1.54 -20.05 -11.13
N ASP A 44 -1.77 -20.96 -10.18
CA ASP A 44 -2.45 -22.23 -10.44
C ASP A 44 -3.95 -22.12 -10.21
N VAL A 45 -4.72 -22.92 -10.96
CA VAL A 45 -6.18 -23.04 -10.79
C VAL A 45 -6.45 -23.90 -9.56
N GLN A 46 -7.37 -23.44 -8.70
CA GLN A 46 -7.80 -24.11 -7.48
C GLN A 46 -9.24 -24.63 -7.63
N ASP A 47 -9.50 -25.79 -7.04
CA ASP A 47 -10.84 -26.37 -6.96
C ASP A 47 -11.73 -25.54 -6.03
N ALA A 48 -13.05 -25.52 -6.28
CA ALA A 48 -13.97 -24.63 -5.58
C ALA A 48 -14.10 -24.89 -4.06
N ASP A 49 -13.71 -26.07 -3.59
CA ASP A 49 -13.70 -26.49 -2.18
C ASP A 49 -12.31 -26.35 -1.52
N ASP A 50 -11.28 -25.99 -2.29
CA ASP A 50 -9.95 -25.70 -1.74
C ASP A 50 -9.99 -24.39 -0.94
N THR A 51 -9.66 -24.51 0.34
CA THR A 51 -9.61 -23.39 1.29
C THR A 51 -8.17 -22.99 1.65
N SER A 52 -7.19 -23.64 1.05
CA SER A 52 -5.78 -23.31 1.23
C SER A 52 -5.43 -22.01 0.48
N ILE A 53 -4.51 -21.24 1.07
CA ILE A 53 -3.93 -20.05 0.42
C ILE A 53 -2.64 -20.50 -0.27
N PRO A 54 -2.51 -20.36 -1.61
CA PRO A 54 -1.28 -20.66 -2.31
C PRO A 54 -0.11 -19.80 -1.82
N ALA A 55 1.11 -20.33 -1.86
CA ALA A 55 2.30 -19.64 -1.36
C ALA A 55 2.57 -18.31 -2.07
N ASP A 56 2.30 -18.22 -3.38
CA ASP A 56 2.47 -16.99 -4.16
C ASP A 56 1.42 -15.91 -3.81
N VAL A 57 0.20 -16.34 -3.46
CA VAL A 57 -0.87 -15.47 -2.96
C VAL A 57 -0.53 -14.99 -1.55
N GLU A 58 -0.07 -15.87 -0.67
CA GLU A 58 0.37 -15.54 0.69
C GLU A 58 1.49 -14.49 0.67
N GLU A 59 2.51 -14.69 -0.17
CA GLU A 59 3.61 -13.76 -0.31
C GLU A 59 3.12 -12.35 -0.69
N LYS A 60 2.20 -12.25 -1.67
CA LYS A 60 1.61 -10.99 -2.12
C LYS A 60 0.78 -10.34 -1.02
N LEU A 61 -0.04 -11.12 -0.31
CA LEU A 61 -0.85 -10.63 0.82
C LEU A 61 0.02 -10.06 1.94
N LEU A 62 1.02 -10.81 2.38
CA LEU A 62 1.91 -10.41 3.47
C LEU A 62 2.77 -9.20 3.08
N ARG A 63 3.29 -9.17 1.84
CA ARG A 63 4.04 -8.02 1.32
C ARG A 63 3.18 -6.76 1.29
N PHE A 64 1.96 -6.86 0.76
CA PHE A 64 1.02 -5.75 0.72
C PHE A 64 0.64 -5.27 2.12
N ALA A 65 0.25 -6.18 3.02
CA ALA A 65 -0.14 -5.85 4.38
C ALA A 65 1.00 -5.16 5.15
N ARG A 66 2.23 -5.68 5.04
CA ARG A 66 3.42 -5.09 5.68
C ARG A 66 3.69 -3.67 5.18
N ALA A 67 3.67 -3.45 3.86
CA ALA A 67 3.88 -2.13 3.27
C ALA A 67 2.73 -1.16 3.63
N GLY A 68 1.48 -1.61 3.57
CA GLY A 68 0.32 -0.82 3.92
C GLY A 68 0.31 -0.39 5.39
N LEU A 69 0.72 -1.28 6.30
CA LEU A 69 0.88 -0.98 7.72
C LEU A 69 1.97 0.06 7.96
N ALA A 70 3.11 0.01 7.26
CA ALA A 70 4.15 1.03 7.37
C ALA A 70 3.61 2.42 6.97
N VAL A 71 2.92 2.52 5.83
CA VAL A 71 2.30 3.77 5.36
C VAL A 71 1.27 4.29 6.36
N ALA A 72 0.38 3.41 6.85
CA ALA A 72 -0.64 3.78 7.82
C ALA A 72 -0.05 4.22 9.17
N SER A 73 1.08 3.65 9.58
CA SER A 73 1.72 3.95 10.87
C SER A 73 2.43 5.30 10.88
N MET A 74 2.94 5.75 9.73
CA MET A 74 3.56 7.07 9.60
C MET A 74 2.54 8.21 9.62
N LYS A 75 1.35 7.98 9.04
CA LYS A 75 0.32 9.02 8.88
C LYS A 75 -0.06 9.64 10.23
N GLY A 76 0.04 10.96 10.31
CA GLY A 76 -0.28 11.77 11.49
C GLY A 76 0.80 11.79 12.58
N LYS A 77 1.95 11.13 12.39
CA LYS A 77 3.09 11.17 13.31
C LYS A 77 3.99 12.37 13.01
N SER A 78 4.87 12.70 13.94
CA SER A 78 5.81 13.81 13.81
C SER A 78 7.25 13.33 13.63
N TYR A 79 7.99 14.00 12.75
CA TYR A 79 9.45 13.98 12.72
C TYR A 79 9.97 15.09 13.63
N LEU A 80 10.84 14.74 14.58
CA LEU A 80 11.44 15.69 15.52
C LEU A 80 12.84 16.07 15.04
N SER A 81 13.00 17.32 14.61
CA SER A 81 14.31 17.92 14.33
C SER A 81 14.83 18.63 15.59
N LEU A 82 15.89 18.10 16.18
CA LEU A 82 16.61 18.76 17.27
C LEU A 82 17.79 19.53 16.68
N GLY A 83 17.69 20.87 16.67
CA GLY A 83 18.59 21.73 15.91
C GLY A 83 18.20 21.83 14.43
N GLY A 84 19.11 22.39 13.64
CA GLY A 84 18.91 22.67 12.20
C GLY A 84 19.90 21.93 11.30
N VAL A 85 20.48 22.65 10.34
CA VAL A 85 21.42 22.09 9.37
C VAL A 85 22.73 21.69 10.04
N SER A 86 23.17 20.46 9.82
CA SER A 86 24.46 19.96 10.30
C SER A 86 25.48 19.98 9.17
N MET A 87 26.49 20.86 9.29
CA MET A 87 27.65 20.95 8.39
C MET A 87 27.31 21.04 6.88
N GLY A 88 26.18 21.65 6.52
CA GLY A 88 25.75 21.75 5.12
C GLY A 88 25.32 20.43 4.47
N ILE A 89 25.05 19.37 5.26
CA ILE A 89 24.56 18.09 4.74
C ILE A 89 23.13 18.29 4.24
N ALA A 90 22.90 18.00 2.96
CA ALA A 90 21.61 18.22 2.29
C ALA A 90 20.41 17.59 3.04
N GLY A 91 20.56 16.36 3.55
CA GLY A 91 19.50 15.67 4.29
C GLY A 91 19.15 16.27 5.65
N SER A 92 19.97 17.19 6.18
CA SER A 92 19.66 17.94 7.42
C SER A 92 18.87 19.23 7.15
N ILE A 93 18.72 19.61 5.88
CA ILE A 93 17.80 20.67 5.47
C ILE A 93 16.41 20.02 5.38
N VAL A 94 15.65 20.08 6.48
CA VAL A 94 14.37 19.38 6.60
C VAL A 94 13.33 19.98 5.64
N ASP A 95 13.01 19.26 4.57
CA ASP A 95 11.94 19.61 3.64
C ASP A 95 10.58 19.29 4.25
N HIS A 96 9.81 20.33 4.59
CA HIS A 96 8.52 20.16 5.24
C HIS A 96 7.46 19.57 4.32
N ASN A 97 7.46 19.95 3.05
CA ASN A 97 6.47 19.50 2.08
C ASN A 97 6.62 18.01 1.78
N PHE A 98 7.84 17.48 1.80
CA PHE A 98 8.08 16.04 1.67
C PHE A 98 7.37 15.23 2.77
N PHE A 99 7.53 15.61 4.04
CA PHE A 99 6.89 14.90 5.17
C PHE A 99 5.36 15.05 5.16
N GLU A 100 4.85 16.26 4.94
CA GLU A 100 3.42 16.54 4.97
C GLU A 100 2.68 15.89 3.81
N SER A 101 3.15 16.10 2.59
CA SER A 101 2.41 15.69 1.41
C SER A 101 2.58 14.21 1.11
N TRP A 102 3.80 13.64 1.20
CA TRP A 102 4.04 12.24 0.77
C TRP A 102 3.84 11.25 1.91
N LEU A 103 4.26 11.60 3.12
CA LEU A 103 4.20 10.69 4.28
C LEU A 103 2.98 10.96 5.16
N GLY A 104 2.31 12.10 4.99
CA GLY A 104 1.23 12.53 5.88
C GLY A 104 1.70 12.78 7.30
N MET A 105 2.99 13.11 7.47
CA MET A 105 3.63 13.39 8.75
C MET A 105 3.66 14.89 9.03
N LYS A 106 3.98 15.27 10.27
CA LYS A 106 4.25 16.66 10.66
C LYS A 106 5.72 16.79 11.04
N ILE A 107 6.25 18.01 11.04
CA ILE A 107 7.58 18.28 11.60
C ILE A 107 7.43 19.10 12.87
N GLN A 108 8.18 18.70 13.88
CA GLN A 108 8.41 19.49 15.09
C GLN A 108 9.90 19.85 15.10
N ALA A 109 10.21 21.14 15.08
CA ALA A 109 11.57 21.63 15.23
C ALA A 109 11.76 22.30 16.59
N TRP A 110 12.87 22.01 17.26
CA TRP A 110 13.34 22.77 18.42
C TRP A 110 14.61 23.50 17.99
N ILE A 111 14.56 24.82 18.08
CA ILE A 111 15.68 25.72 17.82
C ILE A 111 16.69 25.59 18.95
#